data_AF-C4GCK4-F1
#
_entry.id   AF-C4GCK4-F1
#
_cell.length_a   1.000
_cell.length_b   1.000
_cell.length_c   1.000
_cell.angle_alpha   90.00
_cell.angle_beta   90.00
_cell.angle_gamma   90.00
#
_symmetry.space_group_name_H-M   'P 1'
#
loop_
_entity.id
_entity.type
_entity.pdbx_description
1 polymer ?
#
loop_
_entity_poly.entity_id
_entity_poly.type
_entity_poly.pdbx_seq_one_letter_code
_entity_poly.pdbx_strand_id
1 'polypeptide(L)'
;MSSEKQSSQKAGRGLWQAVEVAVRFALGILCHIFHRELSENTVNTCLQFVKFGIVGVSNTLLSYLLYTGALILFRILGWFGRADYLLAQVVAFILSVAWSYYWNNKMVFKLGEGETRSVWKSLLKTYISYSFTGLFLNTFLLILWVRIIGISEFIAPLINLLISVPLNFVINKFWAFKKE
;
A
#
# COMPACT_ATOMS: atom_id res chain seq x y z
N MET A 1 -9.56 28.65 -14.78
CA MET A 1 -8.35 27.82 -14.54
C MET A 1 -7.54 28.18 -13.28
N SER A 2 -7.47 29.44 -12.82
CA SER A 2 -6.77 29.81 -11.56
C SER A 2 -7.58 29.52 -10.28
N SER A 3 -8.89 29.84 -10.28
CA SER A 3 -9.79 29.66 -9.11
C SER A 3 -10.02 28.18 -8.72
N GLU A 4 -10.16 27.28 -9.70
CA GLU A 4 -10.36 25.84 -9.48
C GLU A 4 -9.16 25.12 -8.84
N LYS A 5 -7.94 25.49 -9.23
CA LYS A 5 -6.70 24.95 -8.64
C LYS A 5 -6.53 25.40 -7.20
N GLN A 6 -6.93 26.63 -6.88
CA GLN A 6 -6.86 27.19 -5.53
C GLN A 6 -7.93 26.57 -4.61
N SER A 7 -9.14 26.34 -5.14
CA SER A 7 -10.21 25.61 -4.46
C SER A 7 -9.83 24.16 -4.14
N SER A 8 -9.32 23.41 -5.14
CA SER A 8 -8.86 22.02 -4.95
C SER A 8 -7.70 21.91 -3.95
N GLN A 9 -6.74 22.84 -3.95
CA GLN A 9 -5.66 22.85 -2.96
C GLN A 9 -6.12 23.18 -1.54
N LYS A 10 -7.19 23.97 -1.40
CA LYS A 10 -7.77 24.35 -0.10
C LYS A 10 -8.60 23.19 0.47
N ALA A 11 -9.40 22.54 -0.38
CA ALA A 11 -10.16 21.34 -0.03
C ALA A 11 -9.24 20.17 0.39
N GLY A 12 -8.16 19.93 -0.36
CA GLY A 12 -7.18 18.90 -0.02
C GLY A 12 -6.46 19.14 1.32
N ARG A 13 -6.18 20.41 1.66
CA ARG A 13 -5.62 20.78 2.97
C ARG A 13 -6.61 20.56 4.11
N GLY A 14 -7.88 20.90 3.93
CA GLY A 14 -8.92 20.68 4.93
C GLY A 14 -9.17 19.19 5.22
N LEU A 15 -9.24 18.36 4.17
CA LEU A 15 -9.35 16.91 4.30
C LEU A 15 -8.19 16.32 5.09
N TRP A 16 -6.96 16.75 4.79
CA TRP A 16 -5.78 16.26 5.51
C TRP A 16 -5.77 16.67 6.99
N GLN A 17 -6.18 17.91 7.30
CA GLN A 17 -6.35 18.36 8.68
C GLN A 17 -7.40 17.53 9.42
N ALA A 18 -8.53 17.22 8.78
CA ALA A 18 -9.56 16.38 9.38
C ALA A 18 -9.04 14.96 9.69
N VAL A 19 -8.28 14.36 8.76
CA VAL A 19 -7.63 13.06 8.99
C VAL A 19 -6.65 13.13 10.18
N GLU A 20 -5.84 14.18 10.26
CA GLU A 20 -4.90 14.35 11.35
C GLU A 20 -5.59 14.48 12.71
N VAL A 21 -6.64 15.30 12.79
CA VAL A 21 -7.44 15.46 14.01
C VAL A 21 -8.10 14.13 14.40
N ALA A 22 -8.67 13.40 13.44
CA ALA A 22 -9.29 12.10 13.69
C ALA A 22 -8.28 11.07 14.22
N VAL A 23 -7.07 11.01 13.63
CA VAL A 23 -6.00 10.11 14.11
C VAL A 23 -5.54 10.50 15.52
N ARG A 24 -5.30 11.79 15.78
CA ARG A 24 -4.92 12.27 17.12
C ARG A 24 -5.99 11.95 18.16
N PHE A 25 -7.27 12.15 17.81
CA PHE A 25 -8.40 11.83 18.69
C PHE A 25 -8.50 10.33 18.99
N ALA A 26 -8.46 9.48 17.95
CA ALA A 26 -8.53 8.03 18.11
C ALA A 26 -7.37 7.48 18.94
N LEU A 27 -6.15 7.94 18.69
CA LEU A 27 -4.98 7.56 19.49
C LEU A 27 -5.06 8.12 20.91
N GLY A 28 -5.59 9.33 21.10
CA GLY A 28 -5.81 9.92 22.42
C GLY A 28 -6.75 9.06 23.28
N ILE A 29 -7.86 8.58 22.71
CA ILE A 29 -8.77 7.65 23.39
C ILE A 29 -8.05 6.34 23.75
N LEU A 30 -7.34 5.75 22.80
CA LEU A 30 -6.57 4.52 23.03
C LEU A 30 -5.51 4.71 24.14
N CYS A 31 -4.73 5.78 24.08
CA CYS A 31 -3.73 6.12 25.08
C CYS A 31 -4.34 6.34 26.47
N HIS A 32 -5.52 6.96 26.53
CA HIS A 32 -6.26 7.13 27.78
C HIS A 32 -6.70 5.78 28.37
N ILE A 33 -7.23 4.88 27.53
CA ILE A 33 -7.60 3.51 27.94
C ILE A 33 -6.37 2.73 28.44
N PHE A 34 -5.23 2.86 27.77
CA PHE A 34 -4.01 2.10 28.07
C PHE A 34 -3.04 2.80 29.04
N HIS A 35 -3.40 3.96 29.61
CA HIS A 35 -2.54 4.78 30.48
C HIS A 35 -1.12 5.00 29.90
N ARG A 36 -1.03 5.29 28.59
CA ARG A 36 0.24 5.57 27.91
C ARG A 36 0.27 7.00 27.40
N GLU A 37 1.46 7.60 27.40
CA GLU A 37 1.66 8.91 26.80
C GLU A 37 1.53 8.85 25.27
N LEU A 38 0.80 9.82 24.72
CA LEU A 38 0.66 9.97 23.27
C LEU A 38 1.93 10.62 22.72
N SER A 39 2.85 9.81 22.19
CA SER A 39 4.04 10.32 21.51
C SER A 39 3.70 10.83 20.10
N GLU A 40 4.24 12.00 19.73
CA GLU A 40 4.17 12.54 18.37
C GLU A 40 4.74 11.56 17.32
N ASN A 41 5.69 10.71 17.70
CA ASN A 41 6.20 9.67 16.80
C ASN A 41 5.15 8.59 16.48
N THR A 42 4.27 8.27 17.44
CA THR A 42 3.16 7.32 17.25
C THR A 42 2.11 7.93 16.31
N VAL A 43 1.75 9.20 16.52
CA VAL A 43 0.83 9.94 15.63
C VAL A 43 1.40 9.97 14.21
N ASN A 44 2.66 10.35 14.03
CA ASN A 44 3.32 10.40 12.73
C ASN A 44 3.37 9.02 12.06
N THR A 45 3.60 7.96 12.82
CA THR A 45 3.58 6.58 12.31
C THR A 45 2.18 6.17 11.84
N CYS A 46 1.14 6.53 12.59
CA CYS A 46 -0.23 6.25 12.19
C CYS A 46 -0.63 7.04 10.93
N LEU A 47 -0.24 8.31 10.83
CA LEU A 47 -0.44 9.11 9.61
C LEU A 47 0.29 8.51 8.39
N GLN A 48 1.50 7.98 8.58
CA GLN A 48 2.21 7.24 7.53
C GLN A 48 1.42 5.97 7.13
N PHE A 49 0.86 5.24 8.08
CA PHE A 49 0.03 4.08 7.81
C PHE A 49 -1.23 4.45 7.01
N VAL A 50 -1.91 5.54 7.35
CA VAL A 50 -3.06 6.04 6.58
C VAL A 50 -2.66 6.39 5.14
N LYS A 51 -1.55 7.13 4.96
CA LYS A 51 -1.05 7.44 3.61
C LYS A 51 -0.67 6.17 2.83
N PHE A 52 -0.04 5.20 3.50
CA PHE A 52 0.27 3.90 2.92
C PHE A 52 -1.00 3.17 2.46
N GLY A 53 -2.06 3.19 3.27
CA GLY A 53 -3.37 2.66 2.91
C GLY A 53 -3.96 3.34 1.67
N ILE A 54 -3.90 4.67 1.59
CA ILE A 54 -4.36 5.44 0.41
C ILE A 54 -3.57 5.04 -0.85
N VAL A 55 -2.24 4.91 -0.73
CA VAL A 55 -1.39 4.43 -1.83
C VAL A 55 -1.75 3.00 -2.20
N GLY A 56 -2.04 2.15 -1.21
CA GLY A 56 -2.48 0.76 -1.41
C GLY A 56 -3.79 0.66 -2.18
N VAL A 57 -4.81 1.43 -1.81
CA VAL A 57 -6.09 1.49 -2.54
C VAL A 57 -5.87 1.96 -3.99
N SER A 58 -5.07 3.02 -4.16
CA SER A 58 -4.72 3.53 -5.50
C SER A 58 -3.97 2.49 -6.32
N ASN A 59 -3.08 1.72 -5.69
CA ASN A 59 -2.33 0.64 -6.31
C ASN A 59 -3.25 -0.50 -6.76
N THR A 60 -4.22 -0.89 -5.94
CA THR A 60 -5.19 -1.95 -6.31
C THR A 60 -6.01 -1.53 -7.52
N LEU A 61 -6.52 -0.29 -7.54
CA LEU A 61 -7.27 0.23 -8.69
C LEU A 61 -6.40 0.26 -9.95
N LEU A 62 -5.18 0.78 -9.85
CA LEU A 62 -4.25 0.83 -10.98
C LEU A 62 -3.87 -0.57 -11.46
N SER A 63 -3.60 -1.50 -10.54
CA SER A 63 -3.27 -2.90 -10.88
C SER A 63 -4.38 -3.56 -11.70
N TYR A 64 -5.64 -3.34 -11.31
CA TYR A 64 -6.79 -3.85 -12.06
C TYR A 64 -6.90 -3.25 -13.47
N LEU A 65 -6.68 -1.94 -13.60
CA LEU A 65 -6.67 -1.25 -14.89
C LEU A 65 -5.52 -1.73 -15.79
N LEU A 66 -4.32 -1.87 -15.23
CA LEU A 66 -3.15 -2.37 -15.94
C LEU A 66 -3.36 -3.81 -16.41
N TYR A 67 -3.89 -4.67 -15.55
CA TYR A 67 -4.21 -6.05 -15.89
C TYR A 67 -5.22 -6.12 -17.03
N THR A 68 -6.34 -5.41 -16.89
CA THR A 68 -7.42 -5.42 -17.88
C THR A 68 -6.97 -4.84 -19.22
N GLY A 69 -6.24 -3.71 -19.19
CA GLY A 69 -5.68 -3.08 -20.38
C GLY A 69 -4.65 -3.94 -21.09
N ALA A 70 -3.71 -4.55 -20.34
CA ALA A 70 -2.73 -5.47 -20.90
C ALA A 70 -3.38 -6.72 -21.49
N LEU A 71 -4.39 -7.29 -20.82
CA LEU A 71 -5.13 -8.45 -21.31
C LEU A 71 -5.84 -8.16 -22.64
N ILE A 72 -6.53 -7.01 -22.74
CA ILE A 72 -7.19 -6.60 -23.98
C ILE A 72 -6.15 -6.43 -25.10
N LEU A 73 -5.04 -5.75 -24.81
CA LEU A 73 -3.97 -5.53 -25.78
C LEU A 73 -3.37 -6.84 -26.29
N PHE A 74 -3.04 -7.78 -25.39
CA PHE A 74 -2.46 -9.07 -25.78
C PHE A 74 -3.41 -9.93 -26.59
N ARG A 75 -4.71 -9.91 -26.26
CA ARG A 75 -5.74 -10.61 -27.04
C ARG A 75 -5.89 -10.03 -28.46
N ILE A 76 -5.86 -8.71 -28.61
CA ILE A 76 -5.93 -8.06 -29.92
C ILE A 76 -4.70 -8.40 -30.77
N LEU A 77 -3.52 -8.41 -30.15
CA LEU A 77 -2.26 -8.71 -30.82
C LEU A 77 -2.07 -10.20 -31.11
N GLY A 78 -2.88 -11.09 -30.52
CA GLY A 78 -2.82 -12.54 -30.71
C GLY A 78 -1.51 -13.18 -30.24
N TRP A 79 -0.77 -12.52 -29.35
CA TRP A 79 0.62 -12.87 -29.08
C TRP A 79 0.80 -14.21 -28.33
N PHE A 80 -0.06 -14.56 -27.38
CA PHE A 80 0.18 -15.73 -26.51
C PHE A 80 -1.03 -16.64 -26.27
N GLY A 81 -2.18 -16.37 -26.91
CA GLY A 81 -3.36 -17.23 -26.89
C GLY A 81 -3.84 -17.53 -25.47
N ARG A 82 -3.65 -18.77 -24.99
CA ARG A 82 -4.09 -19.17 -23.63
C ARG A 82 -3.27 -18.54 -22.50
N ALA A 83 -2.08 -18.00 -22.75
CA ALA A 83 -1.21 -17.43 -21.72
C ALA A 83 -1.33 -15.90 -21.56
N ASP A 84 -2.17 -15.22 -22.33
CA ASP A 84 -2.32 -13.76 -22.31
C ASP A 84 -2.63 -13.21 -20.90
N TYR A 85 -3.44 -13.93 -20.12
CA TYR A 85 -3.79 -13.51 -18.76
C TYR A 85 -2.63 -13.62 -17.76
N LEU A 86 -1.74 -14.60 -17.92
CA LEU A 86 -0.55 -14.74 -17.08
C LEU A 86 0.42 -13.59 -17.35
N LEU A 87 0.63 -13.25 -18.63
CA LEU A 87 1.49 -12.13 -19.00
C LEU A 87 0.89 -10.79 -18.57
N ALA A 88 -0.43 -10.60 -18.73
CA ALA A 88 -1.12 -9.42 -18.24
C ALA A 88 -0.96 -9.27 -16.72
N GLN A 89 -1.04 -10.36 -15.97
CA GLN A 89 -0.81 -10.39 -14.52
C GLN A 89 0.62 -9.98 -14.16
N VAL A 90 1.63 -10.50 -14.88
CA VAL A 90 3.04 -10.16 -14.64
C VAL A 90 3.29 -8.67 -14.91
N VAL A 91 2.80 -8.14 -16.04
CA VAL A 91 2.96 -6.72 -16.40
C VAL A 91 2.24 -5.82 -15.39
N ALA A 92 1.01 -6.16 -15.03
CA ALA A 92 0.25 -5.43 -14.02
C ALA A 92 0.95 -5.44 -12.67
N PHE A 93 1.51 -6.57 -12.25
CA PHE A 93 2.26 -6.67 -11.01
C PHE A 93 3.49 -5.76 -11.02
N ILE A 94 4.32 -5.82 -12.07
CA ILE A 94 5.54 -5.01 -12.17
C ILE A 94 5.20 -3.51 -12.11
N LEU A 95 4.27 -3.06 -12.96
CA LEU A 95 3.92 -1.65 -13.07
C LEU A 95 3.19 -1.14 -11.82
N SER A 96 2.32 -1.94 -11.20
CA SER A 96 1.65 -1.57 -9.95
C SER A 96 2.64 -1.44 -8.80
N VAL A 97 3.57 -2.39 -8.62
CA VAL A 97 4.60 -2.27 -7.57
C VAL A 97 5.48 -1.03 -7.78
N ALA A 98 5.85 -0.71 -9.02
CA ALA A 98 6.58 0.53 -9.33
C ALA A 98 5.77 1.79 -8.96
N TRP A 99 4.46 1.81 -9.25
CA TRP A 99 3.56 2.89 -8.84
C TRP A 99 3.49 3.03 -7.32
N SER A 100 3.30 1.92 -6.62
CA SER A 100 3.26 1.90 -5.17
C SER A 100 4.58 2.39 -4.58
N TYR A 101 5.72 1.97 -5.13
CA TYR A 101 7.04 2.45 -4.73
C TYR A 101 7.17 3.97 -4.91
N TYR A 102 6.80 4.49 -6.08
CA TYR A 102 6.91 5.91 -6.39
C TYR A 102 6.17 6.77 -5.36
N TRP A 103 4.91 6.44 -5.08
CA TRP A 103 4.09 7.19 -4.14
C TRP A 103 4.50 6.96 -2.69
N ASN A 104 4.89 5.74 -2.32
CA ASN A 104 5.40 5.47 -0.98
C ASN A 104 6.69 6.24 -0.70
N ASN A 105 7.63 6.26 -1.65
CA ASN A 105 8.87 7.01 -1.51
C ASN A 105 8.63 8.52 -1.43
N LYS A 106 7.71 9.06 -2.24
CA LYS A 106 7.46 10.50 -2.35
C LYS A 106 6.55 11.07 -1.26
N MET A 107 5.50 10.35 -0.87
CA MET A 107 4.45 10.87 0.02
C MET A 107 4.49 10.28 1.43
N VAL A 108 4.84 9.00 1.56
CA VAL A 108 4.72 8.25 2.83
C VAL A 108 6.03 8.28 3.61
N PHE A 109 7.13 7.85 2.99
CA PHE A 109 8.44 7.66 3.61
C PHE A 109 9.44 8.71 3.16
N LYS A 110 9.09 9.99 3.35
CA LYS A 110 9.94 11.15 3.06
C LYS A 110 11.25 11.05 3.84
N LEU A 111 12.35 11.38 3.17
CA LEU A 111 13.66 11.56 3.78
C LEU A 111 13.68 12.91 4.50
N GLY A 112 14.30 12.96 5.68
CA GLY A 112 14.63 14.19 6.37
C GLY A 112 15.81 14.91 5.72
N GLU A 113 16.09 16.14 6.16
CA GLU A 113 17.25 16.90 5.69
C GLU A 113 18.55 16.14 6.00
N GLY A 114 19.43 15.99 5.00
CA GLY A 114 20.70 15.28 5.12
C GLY A 114 20.61 13.75 5.04
N GLU A 115 19.40 13.17 4.99
CA GLU A 115 19.23 11.72 4.89
C GLU A 115 19.27 11.25 3.43
N THR A 116 19.99 10.17 3.18
CA THR A 116 20.09 9.57 1.85
C THR A 116 19.54 8.14 1.85
N ARG A 117 19.07 7.71 0.68
CA ARG A 117 18.60 6.35 0.43
C ARG A 117 18.90 6.00 -1.02
N SER A 118 19.54 4.85 -1.23
CA SER A 118 19.69 4.30 -2.57
C SER A 118 18.33 3.91 -3.17
N VAL A 119 17.90 4.64 -4.20
CA VAL A 119 16.64 4.42 -4.92
C VAL A 119 16.55 2.98 -5.46
N TRP A 120 17.66 2.44 -5.97
CA TRP A 120 17.69 1.09 -6.51
C TRP A 120 17.50 0.02 -5.43
N LYS A 121 18.20 0.15 -4.30
CA LYS A 121 18.04 -0.78 -3.17
C LYS A 121 16.62 -0.73 -2.62
N SER A 122 16.04 0.45 -2.44
CA SER A 122 14.68 0.58 -1.91
C SER A 122 13.62 0.07 -2.88
N LEU A 123 13.81 0.27 -4.18
CA LEU A 123 12.93 -0.29 -5.20
C LEU A 123 12.96 -1.83 -5.14
N LEU A 124 14.16 -2.44 -5.16
CA LEU A 124 14.31 -3.90 -5.10
C LEU A 124 13.69 -4.49 -3.82
N LYS A 125 13.95 -3.87 -2.66
CA LYS A 125 13.33 -4.29 -1.39
C LYS A 125 11.82 -4.16 -1.41
N THR A 126 11.28 -3.14 -2.08
CA THR A 126 9.82 -2.98 -2.23
C THR A 126 9.24 -4.12 -3.06
N TYR A 127 9.87 -4.47 -4.19
CA TYR A 127 9.47 -5.66 -4.96
C TYR A 127 9.51 -6.93 -4.12
N ILE A 128 10.58 -7.15 -3.35
CA ILE A 128 10.68 -8.32 -2.46
C ILE A 128 9.55 -8.31 -1.42
N SER A 129 9.26 -7.16 -0.80
CA SER A 129 8.17 -7.02 0.18
C SER A 129 6.81 -7.35 -0.42
N TYR A 130 6.50 -6.79 -1.60
CA TYR A 130 5.21 -7.00 -2.27
C TYR A 130 5.06 -8.42 -2.80
N SER A 131 6.12 -9.04 -3.34
CA SER A 131 6.11 -10.45 -3.72
C SER A 131 5.93 -11.36 -2.50
N PHE A 132 6.65 -11.10 -1.42
CA PHE A 132 6.56 -11.90 -0.20
C PHE A 132 5.17 -11.81 0.45
N THR A 133 4.68 -10.59 0.67
CA THR A 133 3.38 -10.37 1.32
C THR A 133 2.21 -10.71 0.41
N GLY A 134 2.30 -10.39 -0.88
CA GLY A 134 1.24 -10.59 -1.85
C GLY A 134 1.09 -12.03 -2.33
N LEU A 135 2.20 -12.76 -2.52
CA LEU A 135 2.15 -14.15 -3.02
C LEU A 135 2.27 -15.14 -1.86
N PHE A 136 3.39 -15.12 -1.12
CA PHE A 136 3.70 -16.17 -0.15
C PHE A 136 2.81 -16.09 1.09
N LEU A 137 2.78 -14.92 1.75
CA LEU A 137 2.00 -14.74 2.97
C LEU A 137 0.50 -14.86 2.70
N ASN A 138 -0.01 -14.24 1.62
CA ASN A 138 -1.43 -14.30 1.31
C ASN A 138 -1.87 -15.75 1.05
N THR A 139 -1.10 -16.50 0.25
CA THR A 139 -1.38 -17.93 -0.03
C THR A 139 -1.34 -18.77 1.26
N PHE A 140 -0.31 -18.59 2.09
CA PHE A 140 -0.19 -19.30 3.36
C PHE A 140 -1.38 -19.03 4.28
N LEU A 141 -1.75 -17.75 4.44
CA LEU A 141 -2.88 -17.36 5.27
C LEU A 141 -4.21 -17.88 4.69
N LEU A 142 -4.42 -17.85 3.38
CA LEU A 142 -5.62 -18.45 2.76
C LEU A 142 -5.74 -19.94 3.08
N ILE A 143 -4.64 -20.69 2.96
CA ILE A 143 -4.63 -22.12 3.32
C ILE A 143 -4.98 -22.30 4.80
N LEU A 144 -4.41 -21.48 5.68
CA LEU A 144 -4.68 -21.53 7.11
C LEU A 144 -6.16 -21.23 7.44
N TRP A 145 -6.72 -20.15 6.90
CA TRP A 145 -8.12 -19.77 7.16
C TRP A 145 -9.11 -20.78 6.58
N VAL A 146 -8.92 -21.17 5.31
CA VAL A 146 -9.90 -21.99 4.59
C VAL A 146 -9.75 -23.46 4.95
N ARG A 147 -8.54 -24.02 4.92
CA ARG A 147 -8.34 -25.47 5.11
C ARG A 147 -8.24 -25.88 6.57
N ILE A 148 -7.63 -25.07 7.44
CA ILE A 148 -7.38 -25.45 8.84
C ILE A 148 -8.53 -24.96 9.73
N ILE A 149 -8.94 -23.69 9.59
CA ILE A 149 -9.96 -23.08 10.47
C ILE A 149 -11.38 -23.26 9.90
N GLY A 150 -11.53 -23.45 8.59
CA GLY A 150 -12.83 -23.65 7.94
C GLY A 150 -13.58 -22.34 7.65
N ILE A 151 -12.87 -21.22 7.54
CA ILE A 151 -13.46 -19.93 7.13
C ILE A 151 -13.78 -19.98 5.63
N SER A 152 -14.91 -19.39 5.24
CA SER A 152 -15.31 -19.24 3.84
C SER A 152 -14.21 -18.59 2.98
N GLU A 153 -14.00 -19.14 1.79
CA GLU A 153 -13.09 -18.61 0.77
C GLU A 153 -13.44 -17.18 0.29
N PHE A 154 -14.67 -16.72 0.52
CA PHE A 154 -15.09 -15.34 0.27
C PHE A 154 -14.66 -14.37 1.37
N ILE A 155 -14.58 -14.83 2.62
CA ILE A 155 -14.26 -14.00 3.78
C ILE A 155 -12.75 -14.02 4.06
N ALA A 156 -12.08 -15.15 3.81
CA ALA A 156 -10.65 -15.31 4.07
C ALA A 156 -9.76 -14.24 3.40
N PRO A 157 -9.99 -13.80 2.14
CA PRO A 157 -9.23 -12.71 1.54
C PRO A 157 -9.39 -11.36 2.28
N LEU A 158 -10.56 -11.09 2.87
CA LEU A 158 -10.79 -9.87 3.64
C LEU A 158 -9.99 -9.88 4.94
N ILE A 159 -9.96 -11.01 5.65
CA ILE A 159 -9.13 -11.20 6.85
C ILE A 159 -7.65 -11.09 6.49
N ASN A 160 -7.25 -11.63 5.33
CA ASN A 160 -5.88 -11.48 4.83
C ASN A 160 -5.49 -10.03 4.63
N LEU A 161 -6.38 -9.17 4.13
CA LEU A 161 -6.08 -7.75 3.97
C LEU A 161 -5.78 -7.08 5.31
N LEU A 162 -6.52 -7.44 6.37
CA LEU A 162 -6.31 -6.90 7.72
C LEU A 162 -4.93 -7.24 8.30
N ILE A 163 -4.32 -8.35 7.89
CA ILE A 163 -3.00 -8.78 8.36
C ILE A 163 -1.89 -8.34 7.41
N SER A 164 -2.10 -8.58 6.11
CA SER A 164 -1.10 -8.32 5.07
C SER A 164 -0.81 -6.82 4.91
N VAL A 165 -1.81 -5.94 5.02
CA VAL A 165 -1.60 -4.50 4.86
C VAL A 165 -0.73 -3.92 5.99
N PRO A 166 -1.03 -4.14 7.28
CA PRO A 166 -0.14 -3.72 8.38
C PRO A 166 1.24 -4.33 8.29
N LEU A 167 1.35 -5.63 7.98
CA LEU A 167 2.65 -6.27 7.87
C LEU A 167 3.48 -5.68 6.72
N ASN A 168 2.86 -5.48 5.55
CA ASN A 168 3.53 -4.88 4.42
C ASN A 168 3.97 -3.43 4.73
N PHE A 169 3.17 -2.67 5.48
CA PHE A 169 3.58 -1.35 5.97
C PHE A 169 4.82 -1.44 6.86
N VAL A 170 4.85 -2.36 7.83
CA VAL A 170 6.00 -2.55 8.74
C VAL A 170 7.26 -2.92 7.96
N ILE A 171 7.18 -3.89 7.05
CA ILE A 171 8.33 -4.29 6.21
C ILE A 171 8.80 -3.10 5.35
N ASN A 172 7.87 -2.37 4.71
CA ASN A 172 8.25 -1.21 3.91
C ASN A 172 8.91 -0.12 4.76
N LYS A 173 8.33 0.21 5.92
CA LYS A 173 8.83 1.25 6.81
C LYS A 173 10.22 0.94 7.36
N PHE A 174 10.43 -0.26 7.89
CA PHE A 174 11.65 -0.60 8.64
C PHE A 174 12.74 -1.25 7.78
N TRP A 175 12.40 -1.78 6.61
CA TRP A 175 13.36 -2.47 5.75
C TRP A 175 13.50 -1.83 4.36
N ALA A 176 12.40 -1.67 3.62
CA ALA A 176 12.47 -1.17 2.24
C ALA A 176 12.88 0.31 2.17
N PHE A 177 12.34 1.12 3.08
CA PHE A 177 12.60 2.55 3.18
C PHE A 177 13.46 2.92 4.39
N LYS A 178 14.22 1.96 4.93
CA LYS A 178 15.24 2.27 5.95
C LYS A 178 16.24 3.28 5.37
N LYS A 179 16.59 4.27 6.18
CA LYS A 179 17.61 5.28 5.87
C LYS A 179 18.99 4.62 5.94
N GLU A 180 19.93 5.08 5.12
CA GLU A 180 21.33 4.62 5.13
C GLU A 180 22.16 5.39 6.16
#